data_AF-A0A7V9L4N4-F1
#
_entry.id   AF-A0A7V9L4N4-F1
#
_cell.length_a   1.000
_cell.length_b   1.000
_cell.length_c   1.000
_cell.angle_alpha   90.00
_cell.angle_beta   90.00
_cell.angle_gamma   90.00
#
_symmetry.space_group_name_H-M   'P 1'
#
loop_
_entity.id
_entity.type
_entity.pdbx_description
1 polymer ?
#
loop_
_entity_poly.entity_id
_entity_poly.type
_entity_poly.pdbx_seq_one_letter_code
_entity_poly.pdbx_strand_id
1 'polypeptide(L)'
;MFALGCGSKSEPAPDTKAACTTAIDRDVDIVLEKRRARGPMANSPDAKNLMDELAPRLKATLTGLCETDNWAQAVVSCFQTAADIATCRDRLKPEQRQRYTQAMMKAMMSQLGAGNAGHAPPGSGSSN
;
A
#
# COMPACT_ATOMS: atom_id res chain seq x y z
N MET A 1 42.87 38.10 -5.61
CA MET A 1 42.48 37.15 -6.68
C MET A 1 42.23 35.81 -6.02
N PHE A 2 40.98 35.39 -5.83
CA PHE A 2 40.64 34.04 -5.37
C PHE A 2 39.69 33.41 -6.40
N ALA A 3 40.00 32.17 -6.74
CA ALA A 3 39.52 31.44 -7.91
C ALA A 3 38.02 31.10 -7.85
N LEU A 4 37.40 31.11 -9.03
CA LEU A 4 36.17 30.41 -9.38
C LEU A 4 36.39 28.89 -9.26
N GLY A 5 35.50 28.19 -8.55
CA GLY A 5 35.52 26.74 -8.45
C GLY A 5 34.12 26.19 -8.18
N CYS A 6 33.52 25.61 -9.22
CA CYS A 6 32.25 24.89 -9.24
C CYS A 6 32.07 23.91 -8.09
N GLY A 7 30.84 23.84 -7.59
CA GLY A 7 30.39 22.77 -6.73
C GLY A 7 28.90 22.88 -6.53
N SER A 8 28.13 22.80 -7.63
CA SER A 8 26.73 22.41 -7.55
C SER A 8 26.70 21.12 -6.75
N LYS A 9 26.36 21.22 -5.46
CA LYS A 9 25.92 20.09 -4.68
C LYS A 9 24.59 19.71 -5.32
N SER A 10 24.67 18.98 -6.43
CA SER A 10 23.59 18.14 -6.90
C SER A 10 23.31 17.24 -5.71
N GLU A 11 22.35 17.65 -4.88
CA GLU A 11 21.67 16.70 -4.02
C GLU A 11 21.34 15.52 -4.92
N PRO A 12 21.77 14.30 -4.56
CA PRO A 12 21.39 13.13 -5.34
C PRO A 12 19.88 13.22 -5.46
N ALA A 13 19.38 13.30 -6.70
CA ALA A 13 17.95 13.20 -6.95
C ALA A 13 17.52 11.98 -6.15
N PRO A 14 16.66 12.13 -5.13
CA PRO A 14 16.39 11.03 -4.22
C PRO A 14 15.94 9.89 -5.09
N ASP A 15 16.65 8.76 -5.02
CA ASP A 15 16.38 7.56 -5.81
C ASP A 15 14.87 7.38 -5.80
N THR A 16 14.21 7.69 -6.93
CA THR A 16 12.73 7.81 -6.97
C THR A 16 12.10 6.50 -6.50
N LYS A 17 12.80 5.40 -6.76
CA LYS A 17 12.57 4.05 -6.25
C LYS A 17 12.63 3.93 -4.71
N ALA A 18 13.69 4.43 -4.08
CA ALA A 18 13.83 4.41 -2.63
C ALA A 18 12.77 5.33 -1.96
N ALA A 19 12.48 6.48 -2.57
CA ALA A 19 11.45 7.39 -2.11
C ALA A 19 10.04 6.76 -2.22
N CYS A 20 9.74 6.10 -3.34
CA CYS A 20 8.51 5.33 -3.56
C CYS A 20 8.38 4.21 -2.54
N THR A 21 9.44 3.42 -2.33
CA THR A 21 9.42 2.30 -1.38
C THR A 21 9.11 2.82 0.03
N THR A 22 9.81 3.85 0.49
CA THR A 22 9.60 4.43 1.84
C THR A 22 8.19 5.02 1.99
N ALA A 23 7.70 5.72 0.96
CA ALA A 23 6.36 6.28 0.93
C ALA A 23 5.26 5.22 1.05
N ILE A 24 5.40 4.15 0.27
CA ILE A 24 4.43 3.07 0.21
C ILE A 24 4.51 2.17 1.46
N ASP A 25 5.70 1.94 2.00
CA ASP A 25 5.87 1.17 3.23
C ASP A 25 5.04 1.78 4.36
N ARG A 26 5.20 3.10 4.55
CA ARG A 26 4.43 3.88 5.53
C ARG A 26 2.93 3.90 5.25
N ASP A 27 2.53 4.10 3.99
CA ASP A 27 1.12 4.10 3.59
C ASP A 27 0.42 2.79 3.99
N VAL A 28 1.02 1.67 3.58
CA VAL A 28 0.47 0.35 3.86
C VAL A 28 0.42 0.10 5.37
N ASP A 29 1.46 0.46 6.13
CA ASP A 29 1.43 0.35 7.59
C ASP A 29 0.29 1.18 8.23
N ILE A 30 0.12 2.44 7.85
CA ILE A 30 -0.97 3.29 8.37
C ILE A 30 -2.34 2.72 8.02
N VAL A 31 -2.53 2.24 6.80
CA VAL A 31 -3.81 1.67 6.37
C VAL A 31 -4.13 0.39 7.14
N LEU A 32 -3.14 -0.49 7.29
CA LEU A 32 -3.32 -1.76 8.00
C LEU A 32 -3.54 -1.53 9.49
N GLU A 33 -2.81 -0.61 10.11
CA GLU A 33 -3.01 -0.20 11.50
C GLU A 33 -4.41 0.38 11.71
N LYS A 34 -4.84 1.32 10.86
CA LYS A 34 -6.18 1.94 10.94
C LYS A 34 -7.28 0.90 10.76
N ARG A 35 -7.05 -0.14 9.95
CA ARG A 35 -7.97 -1.27 9.79
C ARG A 35 -7.97 -2.19 11.02
N ARG A 36 -6.81 -2.46 11.61
CA ARG A 36 -6.68 -3.13 12.91
C ARG A 36 -7.34 -2.32 14.04
N ALA A 37 -7.42 -0.99 13.94
CA ALA A 37 -8.11 -0.19 14.95
C ALA A 37 -9.64 -0.15 14.79
N ARG A 38 -10.19 -0.43 13.60
CA ARG A 38 -11.61 -0.17 13.25
C ARG A 38 -12.54 -1.38 13.24
N GLY A 39 -12.03 -2.60 13.38
CA GLY A 39 -12.84 -3.82 13.20
C GLY A 39 -12.98 -4.68 14.45
N PRO A 40 -14.16 -5.30 14.71
CA PRO A 40 -14.33 -6.27 15.81
C PRO A 40 -13.49 -7.55 15.63
N MET A 41 -12.99 -7.82 14.41
CA MET A 41 -12.09 -8.94 14.10
C MET A 41 -10.61 -8.58 14.18
N ALA A 42 -10.24 -7.34 14.48
CA ALA A 42 -8.84 -6.90 14.39
C ALA A 42 -7.89 -7.53 15.42
N ASN A 43 -8.45 -8.07 16.51
CA ASN A 43 -7.69 -8.82 17.50
C ASN A 43 -7.69 -10.32 17.25
N SER A 44 -8.35 -10.82 16.19
CA SER A 44 -8.28 -12.24 15.87
C SER A 44 -6.90 -12.58 15.27
N PRO A 45 -6.32 -13.73 15.64
CA PRO A 45 -5.05 -14.18 15.07
C PRO A 45 -5.15 -14.36 13.55
N ASP A 46 -6.30 -14.82 13.04
CA ASP A 46 -6.56 -14.92 11.60
C ASP A 46 -6.46 -13.58 10.89
N ALA A 47 -7.06 -12.51 11.45
CA ALA A 47 -6.98 -11.18 10.85
C ALA A 47 -5.56 -10.61 10.92
N LYS A 48 -4.79 -10.90 11.97
CA LYS A 48 -3.38 -10.49 12.06
C LYS A 48 -2.55 -11.16 10.97
N ASN A 49 -2.57 -12.50 10.92
CA ASN A 49 -1.85 -13.30 9.91
C ASN A 49 -2.22 -12.88 8.49
N LEU A 50 -3.52 -12.66 8.25
CA LEU A 50 -4.03 -12.15 6.98
C LEU A 50 -3.35 -10.83 6.59
N MET A 51 -3.32 -9.84 7.49
CA MET A 51 -2.72 -8.54 7.22
C MET A 51 -1.20 -8.61 7.09
N ASP A 52 -0.52 -9.47 7.87
CA ASP A 52 0.93 -9.68 7.78
C ASP A 52 1.34 -10.31 6.43
N GLU A 53 0.53 -11.21 5.88
CA GLU A 53 0.73 -11.75 4.52
C GLU A 53 0.41 -10.73 3.42
N LEU A 54 -0.60 -9.89 3.65
CA LEU A 54 -1.09 -8.92 2.68
C LEU A 54 -0.15 -7.71 2.55
N ALA A 55 0.46 -7.29 3.65
CA ALA A 55 1.35 -6.14 3.73
C ALA A 55 2.47 -6.15 2.68
N PRO A 56 3.34 -7.17 2.57
CA PRO A 56 4.44 -7.16 1.61
C PRO A 56 3.95 -7.18 0.15
N ARG A 57 2.83 -7.85 -0.13
CA ARG A 57 2.25 -7.88 -1.49
C ARG A 57 1.71 -6.51 -1.91
N LEU A 58 1.03 -5.82 -1.00
CA LEU A 58 0.53 -4.47 -1.24
C LEU A 58 1.68 -3.48 -1.41
N LYS A 59 2.70 -3.56 -0.54
CA LYS A 59 3.91 -2.75 -0.64
C LYS A 59 4.59 -2.91 -1.99
N ALA A 60 4.81 -4.15 -2.44
CA ALA A 60 5.42 -4.42 -3.75
C ALA A 60 4.59 -3.88 -4.92
N THR A 61 3.27 -4.12 -4.91
CA THR A 61 2.37 -3.69 -5.99
C THR A 61 2.30 -2.17 -6.10
N LEU A 62 2.12 -1.48 -4.97
CA LEU A 62 2.01 -0.03 -4.94
C LEU A 62 3.35 0.66 -5.22
N THR A 63 4.47 0.08 -4.78
CA THR A 63 5.81 0.58 -5.14
C THR A 63 6.01 0.48 -6.66
N GLY A 64 5.65 -0.65 -7.28
CA GLY A 64 5.69 -0.81 -8.73
C GLY A 64 4.82 0.20 -9.48
N LEU A 65 3.64 0.54 -8.95
CA LEU A 65 2.78 1.61 -9.51
C LEU A 65 3.42 2.99 -9.36
N CYS A 66 4.03 3.29 -8.20
CA CYS A 66 4.71 4.55 -7.95
C CYS A 66 5.86 4.77 -8.95
N GLU A 67 6.65 3.72 -9.21
CA GLU A 67 7.73 3.74 -10.20
C GLU A 67 7.21 3.84 -11.64
N THR A 68 6.25 2.97 -12.01
CA THR A 68 5.74 2.88 -13.39
C THR A 68 4.97 4.13 -13.79
N ASP A 69 4.08 4.60 -12.92
CA ASP A 69 3.25 5.77 -13.21
C ASP A 69 4.00 7.09 -12.91
N ASN A 70 5.28 7.03 -12.53
CA ASN A 70 6.15 8.18 -12.23
C ASN A 70 5.44 9.23 -11.36
N TRP A 71 5.08 8.80 -10.15
CA TRP A 71 4.35 9.68 -9.23
C TRP A 71 5.13 10.96 -8.97
N ALA A 72 4.42 12.09 -8.95
CA ALA A 72 5.06 13.36 -8.69
C ALA A 72 5.73 13.34 -7.31
N GLN A 73 6.91 13.95 -7.21
CA GLN A 73 7.69 13.93 -5.98
C GLN A 73 6.94 14.57 -4.79
N ALA A 74 6.10 15.56 -5.06
CA ALA A 74 5.19 16.16 -4.06
C ALA A 74 4.16 15.15 -3.51
N VAL A 75 3.74 14.17 -4.31
CA VAL A 75 2.83 13.10 -3.88
C VAL A 75 3.60 12.07 -3.06
N VAL A 76 4.75 11.61 -3.55
CA VAL A 76 5.62 10.67 -2.82
C VAL A 76 6.00 11.22 -1.44
N SER A 77 6.36 12.51 -1.37
CA SER A 77 6.67 13.19 -0.10
C SER A 77 5.44 13.31 0.81
N CYS A 78 4.24 13.51 0.24
CA CYS A 78 3.00 13.48 1.01
C CYS A 78 2.82 12.13 1.70
N PHE A 79 2.97 11.01 0.97
CA PHE A 79 2.84 9.67 1.53
C PHE A 79 3.86 9.37 2.64
N GLN A 80 5.04 9.98 2.59
CA GLN A 80 6.07 9.84 3.64
C GLN A 80 5.77 10.61 4.93
N THR A 81 5.00 11.69 4.86
CA THR A 81 4.89 12.67 5.96
C THR A 81 3.47 12.86 6.48
N ALA A 82 2.46 12.65 5.64
CA ALA A 82 1.08 12.91 6.01
C ALA A 82 0.57 11.92 7.06
N ALA A 83 -0.23 12.44 7.98
CA ALA A 83 -0.99 11.63 8.93
C ALA A 83 -2.21 10.97 8.28
N ASP A 84 -2.81 11.62 7.28
CA ASP A 84 -3.94 11.08 6.53
C ASP A 84 -3.56 10.82 5.07
N ILE A 85 -3.40 9.54 4.75
CA ILE A 85 -2.96 9.10 3.43
C ILE A 85 -4.04 9.28 2.35
N ALA A 86 -5.32 9.41 2.73
CA ALA A 86 -6.37 9.68 1.75
C ALA A 86 -6.12 11.03 1.06
N THR A 87 -5.66 12.03 1.82
CA THR A 87 -5.30 13.35 1.26
C THR A 87 -4.13 13.29 0.26
N CYS A 88 -3.21 12.33 0.41
CA CYS A 88 -2.11 12.13 -0.55
C CYS A 88 -2.58 11.43 -1.82
N ARG A 89 -3.47 10.43 -1.68
CA ARG A 89 -4.16 9.84 -2.83
C ARG A 89 -4.95 10.88 -3.59
N ASP A 90 -5.43 11.93 -2.91
CA ASP A 90 -6.16 12.99 -3.58
C ASP A 90 -5.33 13.77 -4.61
N ARG A 91 -4.00 13.80 -4.40
CA ARG A 91 -3.03 14.47 -5.27
C ARG A 91 -2.57 13.61 -6.45
N LEU A 92 -2.90 12.32 -6.47
CA LEU A 92 -2.66 11.45 -7.63
C LEU A 92 -3.53 11.87 -8.80
N LYS A 93 -3.03 11.66 -10.02
CA LYS A 93 -3.84 11.80 -11.24
C LYS A 93 -5.05 10.84 -11.15
N PRO A 94 -6.19 11.16 -11.80
CA PRO A 94 -7.38 10.32 -11.76
C PRO A 94 -7.09 8.85 -12.12
N GLU A 95 -6.29 8.63 -13.17
CA GLU A 95 -5.90 7.31 -13.65
C GLU A 95 -5.01 6.56 -12.64
N GLN A 96 -4.04 7.25 -12.03
CA GLN A 96 -3.16 6.69 -10.99
C GLN A 96 -3.98 6.31 -9.75
N ARG A 97 -4.93 7.16 -9.36
CA ARG A 97 -5.82 6.91 -8.23
C ARG A 97 -6.72 5.69 -8.47
N GLN A 98 -7.21 5.51 -9.70
CA GLN A 98 -7.97 4.31 -10.07
C GLN A 98 -7.10 3.05 -9.97
N ARG A 99 -5.87 3.07 -10.53
CA ARG A 99 -4.93 1.94 -10.44
C ARG A 99 -4.57 1.60 -9.00
N TYR A 100 -4.28 2.61 -8.18
CA TYR A 100 -4.06 2.47 -6.75
C TYR A 100 -5.25 1.77 -6.07
N THR A 101 -6.46 2.27 -6.32
CA THR A 101 -7.68 1.75 -5.69
C THR A 101 -7.94 0.32 -6.13
N GLN A 102 -7.75 0.01 -7.41
CA GLN A 102 -7.86 -1.36 -7.93
C GLN A 102 -6.82 -2.30 -7.34
N ALA A 103 -5.55 -1.87 -7.19
CA ALA A 103 -4.51 -2.68 -6.57
C ALA A 103 -4.85 -3.02 -5.11
N MET A 104 -5.33 -2.02 -4.35
CA MET A 104 -5.77 -2.20 -2.97
C MET A 104 -6.99 -3.12 -2.87
N MET A 105 -7.99 -2.94 -3.74
CA MET A 105 -9.18 -3.79 -3.78
C MET A 105 -8.83 -5.23 -4.17
N LYS A 106 -7.97 -5.41 -5.17
CA LYS A 106 -7.53 -6.72 -5.66
C LYS A 106 -6.76 -7.47 -4.59
N ALA A 107 -5.80 -6.82 -3.92
CA ALA A 107 -5.06 -7.43 -2.82
C ALA A 107 -6.01 -7.95 -1.73
N MET A 108 -7.00 -7.12 -1.37
CA MET A 108 -7.98 -7.47 -0.35
C MET A 108 -8.96 -8.57 -0.79
N MET A 109 -9.46 -8.52 -2.03
CA MET A 109 -10.36 -9.54 -2.59
C MET A 109 -9.67 -10.89 -2.78
N SER A 110 -8.42 -10.91 -3.22
CA SER A 110 -7.66 -12.16 -3.42
C SER A 110 -7.52 -12.95 -2.13
N GLN A 111 -7.56 -12.30 -0.96
CA GLN A 111 -7.48 -12.99 0.32
C GLN A 111 -8.85 -13.32 0.92
N LEU A 112 -9.86 -12.46 0.74
CA LEU A 112 -11.24 -12.77 1.12
C LEU A 112 -11.84 -13.92 0.29
N GLY A 113 -11.45 -14.05 -0.98
CA GLY A 113 -11.85 -15.15 -1.87
C GLY A 113 -11.09 -16.46 -1.62
N ALA A 114 -9.97 -16.43 -0.89
CA ALA A 114 -9.19 -17.62 -0.55
C ALA A 114 -9.60 -18.24 0.81
N GLY A 115 -10.43 -17.54 1.59
CA GLY A 115 -10.75 -17.90 2.98
C GLY A 115 -12.04 -18.69 3.22
N ASN A 116 -12.79 -19.10 2.18
CA ASN A 116 -14.03 -19.86 2.41
C ASN A 116 -14.30 -20.98 1.38
N ALA A 117 -13.28 -21.79 1.10
CA ALA A 117 -13.46 -23.14 0.56
C ALA A 117 -13.46 -24.21 1.69
N GLY A 118 -13.96 -23.84 2.89
CA GLY A 118 -13.89 -24.68 4.09
C GLY A 118 -15.18 -24.80 4.91
N HIS A 119 -16.18 -23.93 4.71
CA HIS A 119 -17.53 -24.17 5.25
C HIS A 119 -18.38 -24.90 4.21
N ALA A 120 -18.19 -26.21 4.12
CA ALA A 120 -19.30 -27.08 3.77
C ALA A 120 -20.39 -26.86 4.83
N PRO A 121 -21.66 -26.62 4.45
CA PRO A 121 -22.74 -26.66 5.44
C PRO A 121 -22.75 -28.05 6.10
N PRO A 122 -22.84 -28.15 7.44
CA PRO A 122 -22.97 -29.43 8.11
C PRO A 122 -24.39 -29.96 7.89
N GLY A 123 -24.50 -31.08 7.16
CA GLY A 123 -25.77 -31.80 6.95
C GLY A 123 -26.59 -31.24 5.79
N SER A 124 -27.11 -32.05 4.87
CA SER A 124 -27.69 -33.36 5.09
C SER A 124 -27.21 -34.38 4.08
N GLY A 125 -26.60 -35.45 4.57
CA GLY A 125 -26.63 -36.74 3.87
C GLY A 125 -28.01 -37.39 4.01
N SER A 126 -28.28 -38.34 3.10
CA SER A 126 -29.17 -39.50 3.26
C SER A 126 -30.68 -39.20 3.38
N SER A 127 -31.60 -39.85 2.67
CA SER A 127 -31.62 -41.22 2.14
C SER A 127 -32.67 -41.36 1.02
N ASN A 128 -32.37 -42.28 0.09
CA ASN A 128 -33.29 -43.14 -0.68
C ASN A 128 -34.40 -42.52 -1.54
#